data_AF-A0A7Y0DGY7-F1
#
_entry.id   AF-A0A7Y0DGY7-F1
#
_cell.length_a   1.000
_cell.length_b   1.000
_cell.length_c   1.000
_cell.angle_alpha   90.00
_cell.angle_beta   90.00
_cell.angle_gamma   90.00
#
_symmetry.space_group_name_H-M   'P 1'
#
loop_
_entity.id
_entity.type
_entity.pdbx_description
1 polymer ?
#
loop_
_entity_poly.entity_id
_entity_poly.type
_entity_poly.pdbx_seq_one_letter_code
_entity_poly.pdbx_strand_id
1 'polypeptide(L)'
;MITRATTDPYVPLPPAPAIVTTVPDPTVRYRVRGLGLPVVPGHQEYVDRVLDHRLSAPAFAGLRAVARHLGVTANFRELIDQVDTAPGHTPPGFRLELDADGTLLADLIRDISYDADGALRPTSVLYSADTANPYEIAPIAPLIANLTCNPGIIYDLFLHDPKANIGGHFRDRDEVMTEIGRILGPGCDISVELDDPFAAPEQILEEAEHFREMLGHWRVVIKVPHTGPVNAANARQLLTGDGRLDRWWWEPATADAFYGHRLALLLREHGFRVNFTLMFEPHQTQLALQARPAYVNAFIRHRLTQSTRMAALLDAHTASGDDGLL
;
A
#
# COMPACT_ATOMS: atom_id res chain seq x y z
N MET A 1 25.26 -10.16 18.78
CA MET A 1 26.19 -9.10 19.20
C MET A 1 26.35 -8.13 18.02
N ILE A 2 25.47 -7.14 17.91
CA ILE A 2 25.51 -6.13 16.84
C ILE A 2 25.77 -4.79 17.53
N THR A 3 26.99 -4.28 17.37
CA THR A 3 27.44 -3.01 17.94
C THR A 3 26.90 -1.85 17.12
N ARG A 4 26.26 -0.91 17.82
CA ARG A 4 25.70 0.34 17.30
C ARG A 4 26.87 1.31 17.05
N ALA A 5 27.15 1.63 15.79
CA ALA A 5 28.02 2.76 15.47
C ALA A 5 27.21 4.05 15.66
N THR A 6 27.59 4.86 16.65
CA THR A 6 27.00 6.18 16.89
C THR A 6 27.54 7.18 15.89
N THR A 7 26.64 7.90 15.23
CA THR A 7 26.90 8.96 14.27
C THR A 7 27.30 10.28 14.93
N ASP A 8 28.11 11.05 14.21
CA ASP A 8 28.64 12.39 14.46
C ASP A 8 27.72 13.41 15.17
N PRO A 9 28.30 14.41 15.88
CA PRO A 9 27.55 15.53 16.44
C PRO A 9 26.95 16.43 15.34
N TYR A 10 25.71 16.86 15.59
CA TYR A 10 24.91 17.74 14.74
C TYR A 10 25.68 19.02 14.32
N VAL A 11 25.84 19.20 13.01
CA VAL A 11 26.30 20.45 12.38
C VAL A 11 25.07 21.22 11.90
N PRO A 12 24.84 22.48 12.32
CA PRO A 12 23.72 23.27 11.82
C PRO A 12 23.84 23.51 10.31
N LEU A 13 22.75 23.27 9.58
CA LEU A 13 22.69 23.59 8.15
C LEU A 13 22.84 25.09 7.92
N PRO A 14 23.58 25.53 6.89
CA PRO A 14 23.65 26.94 6.51
C PRO A 14 22.24 27.46 6.12
N PRO A 15 21.97 28.76 6.31
CA PRO A 15 20.70 29.35 5.93
C PRO A 15 20.44 29.15 4.43
N ALA A 16 19.20 28.79 4.11
CA ALA A 16 18.77 28.55 2.74
C ALA A 16 19.02 29.80 1.87
N PRO A 17 19.54 29.65 0.64
CA PRO A 17 19.71 30.76 -0.28
C PRO A 17 18.35 31.43 -0.55
N ALA A 18 18.35 32.76 -0.67
CA ALA A 18 17.16 33.51 -1.02
C ALA A 18 16.63 33.02 -2.38
N ILE A 19 15.43 32.44 -2.36
CA ILE A 19 14.73 32.00 -3.56
C ILE A 19 14.26 33.28 -4.26
N VAL A 20 14.92 33.63 -5.36
CA VAL A 20 14.38 34.59 -6.33
C VAL A 20 13.20 33.88 -7.01
N THR A 21 11.99 34.08 -6.49
CA THR A 21 10.78 33.65 -7.16
C THR A 21 10.48 34.66 -8.27
N THR A 22 10.94 34.37 -9.49
CA THR A 22 10.23 34.90 -10.66
C THR A 22 8.85 34.26 -10.66
N VAL A 23 7.88 34.90 -10.02
CA VAL A 23 6.47 34.47 -10.07
C VAL A 23 6.05 34.59 -11.54
N PRO A 24 5.76 33.48 -12.25
CA PRO A 24 5.25 33.56 -13.60
C PRO A 24 3.90 34.28 -13.59
N ASP A 25 3.66 35.11 -14.59
CA ASP A 25 2.38 35.78 -14.80
C ASP A 25 1.22 34.77 -14.73
N PRO A 26 0.25 34.92 -13.80
CA PRO A 26 -0.86 33.98 -13.61
C PRO A 26 -1.81 33.90 -14.82
N THR A 27 -1.65 34.76 -15.83
CA THR A 27 -2.47 34.77 -17.05
C THR A 27 -1.98 33.78 -18.11
N VAL A 28 -0.71 33.33 -18.08
CA VAL A 28 -0.18 32.38 -19.07
C VAL A 28 -0.26 30.95 -18.54
N ARG A 29 -1.22 30.18 -19.06
CA ARG A 29 -1.38 28.76 -18.72
C ARG A 29 -0.57 27.89 -19.68
N TYR A 30 0.64 27.52 -19.29
CA TYR A 30 1.43 26.50 -20.01
C TYR A 30 0.76 25.13 -19.84
N ARG A 31 0.25 24.57 -20.93
CA ARG A 31 -0.42 23.25 -20.98
C ARG A 31 0.22 22.39 -22.04
N VAL A 32 0.08 21.06 -21.93
CA VAL A 32 0.55 20.12 -22.94
C VAL A 32 0.01 20.46 -24.34
N ARG A 33 -1.29 20.78 -24.46
CA ARG A 33 -1.89 21.23 -25.73
C ARG A 33 -1.20 22.44 -26.36
N GLY A 34 -0.61 23.31 -25.54
CA GLY A 34 0.09 24.51 -26.00
C GLY A 34 1.41 24.22 -26.71
N LEU A 35 1.94 23.00 -26.60
CA LEU A 35 3.14 22.58 -27.34
C LEU A 35 2.84 22.36 -28.83
N GLY A 36 1.57 22.18 -29.22
CA GLY A 36 1.15 22.03 -30.61
C GLY A 36 1.74 20.80 -31.31
N LEU A 37 2.06 19.76 -30.55
CA LEU A 37 2.70 18.55 -31.08
C LEU A 37 1.67 17.68 -31.82
N PRO A 38 2.00 17.15 -33.02
CA PRO A 38 1.19 16.11 -33.65
C PRO A 38 1.12 14.85 -32.77
N VAL A 39 -0.06 14.23 -32.73
CA VAL A 39 -0.31 13.02 -31.94
C VAL A 39 0.14 11.78 -32.71
N VAL A 40 0.79 10.84 -32.03
CA VAL A 40 1.15 9.52 -32.59
C VAL A 40 -0.13 8.81 -33.08
N PRO A 41 -0.16 8.23 -34.29
CA PRO A 41 -1.33 7.51 -34.79
C PRO A 41 -1.82 6.43 -33.83
N GLY A 42 -3.13 6.38 -33.57
CA GLY A 42 -3.75 5.44 -32.63
C GLY A 42 -3.69 5.86 -31.16
N HIS A 43 -3.10 7.01 -30.83
CA HIS A 43 -3.00 7.51 -29.44
C HIS A 43 -4.01 8.61 -29.11
N GLN A 44 -4.88 8.99 -30.05
CA GLN A 44 -5.75 10.17 -29.97
C GLN A 44 -6.60 10.20 -28.69
N GLU A 45 -7.37 9.13 -28.44
CA GLU A 45 -8.29 9.06 -27.29
C GLU A 45 -7.57 9.05 -25.93
N TYR A 46 -6.35 8.52 -25.88
CA TYR A 46 -5.53 8.49 -24.67
C TYR A 46 -4.90 9.86 -24.40
N VAL A 47 -4.37 10.51 -25.45
CA VAL A 47 -3.72 11.82 -25.35
C VAL A 47 -4.70 12.90 -24.93
N ASP A 48 -5.97 12.83 -25.36
CA ASP A 48 -7.00 13.79 -24.98
C ASP A 48 -7.14 13.95 -23.45
N ARG A 49 -6.83 12.89 -22.69
CA ARG A 49 -6.89 12.86 -21.21
C ARG A 49 -5.78 13.69 -20.55
N VAL A 50 -4.72 14.07 -21.28
CA VAL A 50 -3.53 14.74 -20.71
C VAL A 50 -3.28 16.12 -21.30
N LEU A 51 -4.04 16.52 -22.33
CA LEU A 51 -3.85 17.78 -23.06
C LEU A 51 -3.92 19.03 -22.17
N ASP A 52 -4.73 18.98 -21.11
CA ASP A 52 -4.93 20.09 -20.19
C ASP A 52 -4.03 20.06 -18.95
N HIS A 53 -3.14 19.08 -18.87
CA HIS A 53 -2.11 19.03 -17.83
C HIS A 53 -1.24 20.28 -17.88
N ARG A 54 -1.00 20.86 -16.70
CA ARG A 54 -0.24 22.10 -16.54
C ARG A 54 1.25 21.81 -16.48
N LEU A 55 2.02 22.62 -17.19
CA LEU A 55 3.47 22.58 -17.21
C LEU A 55 4.03 23.79 -16.45
N SER A 56 5.18 23.62 -15.82
CA SER A 56 5.98 24.77 -15.39
C SER A 56 6.53 25.50 -16.62
N ALA A 57 6.80 26.80 -16.52
CA ALA A 57 7.39 27.55 -17.62
C ALA A 57 8.73 26.94 -18.11
N PRO A 58 9.65 26.50 -17.23
CA PRO A 58 10.87 25.80 -17.66
C PRO A 58 10.58 24.48 -18.38
N ALA A 59 9.65 23.67 -17.87
CA ALA A 59 9.29 22.40 -18.51
C ALA A 59 8.69 22.64 -19.91
N PHE A 60 7.80 23.63 -20.05
CA PHE A 60 7.21 23.98 -21.34
C PHE A 60 8.28 24.42 -22.35
N ALA A 61 9.21 25.29 -21.94
CA ALA A 61 10.30 25.74 -22.81
C ALA A 61 11.24 24.59 -23.22
N GLY A 62 11.61 23.72 -22.27
CA GLY A 62 12.45 22.55 -22.54
C GLY A 62 11.78 21.56 -23.49
N LEU A 63 10.53 21.19 -23.22
CA LEU A 63 9.76 20.27 -24.07
C LEU A 63 9.56 20.83 -25.48
N ARG A 64 9.29 22.13 -25.62
CA ARG A 64 9.15 22.77 -26.94
C ARG A 64 10.43 22.68 -27.77
N ALA A 65 11.61 22.64 -27.15
CA ALA A 65 12.87 22.52 -27.86
C ALA A 65 13.09 21.10 -28.42
N VAL A 66 12.68 20.06 -27.68
CA VAL A 66 13.05 18.66 -27.98
C VAL A 66 11.91 17.81 -28.55
N ALA A 67 10.67 18.02 -28.11
CA ALA A 67 9.55 17.17 -28.50
C ALA A 67 9.05 17.50 -29.90
N ARG A 68 8.67 16.46 -30.65
CA ARG A 68 8.19 16.52 -32.03
C ARG A 68 6.83 15.84 -32.20
N HIS A 69 6.52 14.86 -31.36
CA HIS A 69 5.24 14.17 -31.32
C HIS A 69 4.76 14.02 -29.88
N LEU A 70 3.47 13.79 -29.69
CA LEU A 70 2.84 13.49 -28.41
C LEU A 70 2.21 12.10 -28.45
N GLY A 71 2.48 11.29 -27.43
CA GLY A 71 1.89 9.97 -27.25
C GLY A 71 1.78 9.61 -25.77
N VAL A 72 1.35 8.38 -25.53
CA VAL A 72 1.28 7.76 -24.20
C VAL A 72 2.08 6.46 -24.21
N THR A 73 2.50 5.98 -23.04
CA THR A 73 3.19 4.70 -22.91
C THR A 73 2.23 3.51 -23.08
N ALA A 74 2.78 2.29 -23.16
CA ALA A 74 1.98 1.07 -23.14
C ALA A 74 1.23 0.90 -21.81
N ASN A 75 1.89 1.19 -20.68
CA ASN A 75 1.30 1.15 -19.34
C ASN A 75 0.11 2.10 -19.21
N PHE A 76 0.23 3.34 -19.73
CA PHE A 76 -0.89 4.28 -19.75
C PHE A 76 -2.11 3.70 -20.45
N ARG A 77 -1.93 3.10 -21.64
CA ARG A 77 -3.04 2.52 -22.41
C ARG A 77 -3.66 1.34 -21.68
N GLU A 78 -2.84 0.41 -21.22
CA GLU A 78 -3.29 -0.75 -20.46
C GLU A 78 -4.13 -0.34 -19.24
N LEU A 79 -3.67 0.68 -18.49
CA LEU A 79 -4.40 1.20 -17.35
C LEU A 79 -5.75 1.79 -17.75
N ILE A 80 -5.78 2.65 -18.77
CA ILE A 80 -7.03 3.28 -19.23
C ILE A 80 -8.01 2.25 -19.80
N ASP A 81 -7.52 1.20 -20.44
CA ASP A 81 -8.35 0.14 -21.01
C ASP A 81 -8.93 -0.78 -19.92
N GLN A 82 -8.20 -0.98 -18.80
CA GLN A 82 -8.66 -1.81 -17.67
C GLN A 82 -9.55 -1.06 -16.68
N VAL A 83 -9.43 0.27 -16.59
CA VAL A 83 -10.15 1.09 -15.61
C VAL A 83 -11.20 1.93 -16.30
N ASP A 84 -12.47 1.76 -15.91
CA ASP A 84 -13.61 2.53 -16.43
C ASP A 84 -13.56 4.00 -16.02
N THR A 85 -12.70 4.76 -16.69
CA THR A 85 -12.49 6.20 -16.48
C THR A 85 -13.16 6.97 -17.60
N ALA A 86 -14.04 7.91 -17.23
CA ALA A 86 -14.75 8.76 -18.17
C ALA A 86 -13.82 9.38 -19.24
N PRO A 87 -14.26 9.47 -20.51
CA PRO A 87 -13.46 10.06 -21.58
C PRO A 87 -12.93 11.46 -21.21
N GLY A 88 -11.67 11.73 -21.54
CA GLY A 88 -11.01 13.00 -21.21
C GLY A 88 -10.47 13.12 -19.77
N HIS A 89 -10.70 12.13 -18.91
CA HIS A 89 -10.21 12.12 -17.52
C HIS A 89 -9.13 11.06 -17.29
N THR A 90 -8.29 11.24 -16.26
CA THR A 90 -7.37 10.18 -15.78
C THR A 90 -7.85 9.61 -14.43
N PRO A 91 -7.67 8.29 -14.18
CA PRO A 91 -8.16 7.66 -12.96
C PRO A 91 -7.47 8.22 -11.71
N PRO A 92 -8.16 8.22 -10.55
CA PRO A 92 -7.53 8.54 -9.28
C PRO A 92 -6.46 7.52 -8.89
N GLY A 93 -5.53 7.96 -8.04
CA GLY A 93 -4.43 7.15 -7.53
C GLY A 93 -3.27 6.99 -8.51
N PHE A 94 -3.17 7.87 -9.50
CA PHE A 94 -2.06 7.91 -10.43
C PHE A 94 -1.57 9.35 -10.63
N ARG A 95 -0.25 9.51 -10.66
CA ARG A 95 0.41 10.74 -11.04
C ARG A 95 0.78 10.70 -12.51
N LEU A 96 0.53 11.80 -13.22
CA LEU A 96 1.00 11.96 -14.58
C LEU A 96 2.51 12.24 -14.60
N GLU A 97 3.24 11.46 -15.37
CA GLU A 97 4.63 11.74 -15.73
C GLU A 97 4.77 12.00 -17.23
N LEU A 98 5.72 12.85 -17.56
CA LEU A 98 6.02 13.25 -18.93
C LEU A 98 7.52 13.06 -19.16
N ASP A 99 7.86 12.25 -20.15
CA ASP A 99 9.25 12.04 -20.58
C ASP A 99 9.40 12.34 -22.07
N ALA A 100 10.54 12.90 -22.48
CA ALA A 100 10.75 13.39 -23.83
C ALA A 100 12.12 13.02 -24.39
N ASP A 101 12.13 12.14 -25.38
CA ASP A 101 13.25 11.86 -26.26
C ASP A 101 12.79 11.87 -27.73
N GLY A 102 12.65 13.09 -28.28
CA GLY A 102 12.04 13.33 -29.59
C GLY A 102 10.51 13.16 -29.61
N THR A 103 9.95 12.14 -28.94
CA THR A 103 8.51 11.99 -28.67
C THR A 103 8.25 12.26 -27.20
N LEU A 104 7.30 13.14 -26.91
CA LEU A 104 6.79 13.36 -25.56
C LEU A 104 5.80 12.23 -25.22
N LEU A 105 6.17 11.37 -24.28
CA LEU A 105 5.33 10.28 -23.80
C LEU A 105 4.77 10.63 -22.43
N ALA A 106 3.45 10.50 -22.30
CA ALA A 106 2.75 10.58 -21.04
C ALA A 106 2.55 9.18 -20.42
N ASP A 107 2.80 9.06 -19.13
CA ASP A 107 2.54 7.85 -18.34
C ASP A 107 1.75 8.17 -17.07
N LEU A 108 1.03 7.17 -16.56
CA LEU A 108 0.32 7.20 -15.28
C LEU A 108 1.02 6.27 -14.30
N ILE A 109 1.70 6.87 -13.33
CA ILE A 109 2.48 6.15 -12.32
C ILE A 109 1.64 6.02 -11.05
N ARG A 110 1.55 4.81 -10.50
CA ARG A 110 0.77 4.53 -9.28
C ARG A 110 1.23 5.43 -8.12
N ASP A 111 0.33 6.26 -7.63
CA ASP A 111 0.54 7.13 -6.48
C ASP A 111 -0.82 7.49 -5.85
N ILE A 112 -1.15 6.83 -4.73
CA ILE A 112 -2.44 7.04 -4.03
C ILE A 112 -2.58 8.41 -3.37
N SER A 113 -1.54 9.25 -3.40
CA SER A 113 -1.62 10.65 -2.99
C SER A 113 -2.40 11.50 -3.98
N TYR A 114 -2.66 10.98 -5.19
CA TYR A 114 -3.37 11.65 -6.25
C TYR A 114 -4.82 11.17 -6.35
N ASP A 115 -5.70 12.10 -6.64
CA ASP A 115 -7.09 11.90 -7.07
C ASP A 115 -7.16 11.97 -8.60
N ALA A 116 -8.37 11.96 -9.16
CA ALA A 116 -8.59 12.04 -10.60
C ALA A 116 -7.90 13.26 -11.23
N ASP A 117 -7.55 13.13 -12.51
CA ASP A 117 -6.93 14.19 -13.31
C ASP A 117 -5.59 14.71 -12.76
N GLY A 118 -4.90 13.89 -11.97
CA GLY A 118 -3.60 14.25 -11.38
C GLY A 118 -3.71 15.34 -10.31
N ALA A 119 -4.88 15.54 -9.72
CA ALA A 119 -5.05 16.40 -8.56
C ALA A 119 -4.42 15.75 -7.32
N LEU A 120 -3.73 16.52 -6.48
CA LEU A 120 -3.31 16.02 -5.18
C LEU A 120 -4.52 15.91 -4.25
N ARG A 121 -4.56 14.85 -3.44
CA ARG A 121 -5.49 14.76 -2.32
C ARG A 121 -5.27 15.95 -1.36
N PRO A 122 -6.30 16.37 -0.61
CA PRO A 122 -6.23 17.60 0.20
C PRO A 122 -5.18 17.60 1.31
N THR A 123 -4.73 16.43 1.77
CA THR A 123 -3.76 16.29 2.86
C THR A 123 -2.67 15.29 2.47
N SER A 124 -1.51 15.40 3.12
CA SER A 124 -0.42 14.42 3.01
C SER A 124 -0.63 13.18 3.89
N VAL A 125 -1.75 13.11 4.63
CA VAL A 125 -2.09 11.98 5.50
C VAL A 125 -3.14 11.14 4.78
N LEU A 126 -2.78 9.91 4.46
CA LEU A 126 -3.64 8.96 3.78
C LEU A 126 -4.38 8.09 4.80
N TYR A 127 -5.71 8.10 4.74
CA TYR A 127 -6.55 7.34 5.66
C TYR A 127 -6.79 5.93 5.13
N SER A 128 -6.76 4.96 6.05
CA SER A 128 -7.08 3.56 5.78
C SER A 128 -8.29 3.13 6.58
N ALA A 129 -9.18 2.35 5.99
CA ALA A 129 -10.23 1.62 6.70
C ALA A 129 -9.77 0.19 7.02
N ASP A 130 -10.19 -0.35 8.17
CA ASP A 130 -9.91 -1.72 8.59
C ASP A 130 -11.24 -2.49 8.75
N THR A 131 -11.82 -2.88 7.62
CA THR A 131 -13.15 -3.50 7.54
C THR A 131 -13.26 -4.32 6.24
N ALA A 132 -14.18 -5.28 6.22
CA ALA A 132 -14.60 -6.00 5.02
C ALA A 132 -16.08 -5.79 4.71
N ASN A 133 -16.74 -4.84 5.37
CA ASN A 133 -18.17 -4.59 5.22
C ASN A 133 -18.46 -3.58 4.10
N PRO A 134 -18.99 -3.99 2.93
CA PRO A 134 -19.26 -3.08 1.81
C PRO A 134 -20.21 -1.93 2.17
N TYR A 135 -21.14 -2.15 3.12
CA TYR A 135 -22.09 -1.13 3.57
C TYR A 135 -21.42 -0.01 4.38
N GLU A 136 -20.34 -0.32 5.11
CA GLU A 136 -19.51 0.68 5.81
C GLU A 136 -18.55 1.39 4.87
N ILE A 137 -18.06 0.68 3.85
CA ILE A 137 -17.06 1.18 2.91
C ILE A 137 -17.69 2.21 1.96
N ALA A 138 -18.90 1.95 1.45
CA ALA A 138 -19.59 2.83 0.50
C ALA A 138 -19.62 4.32 0.90
N PRO A 139 -20.05 4.70 2.12
CA PRO A 139 -20.08 6.11 2.53
C PRO A 139 -18.69 6.75 2.74
N ILE A 140 -17.65 5.96 2.98
CA ILE A 140 -16.29 6.48 3.25
C ILE A 140 -15.33 6.37 2.06
N ALA A 141 -15.72 5.68 0.98
CA ALA A 141 -14.87 5.39 -0.17
C ALA A 141 -14.15 6.64 -0.76
N PRO A 142 -14.80 7.82 -0.87
CA PRO A 142 -14.12 9.01 -1.38
C PRO A 142 -13.05 9.58 -0.44
N LEU A 143 -13.04 9.18 0.83
CA LEU A 143 -12.19 9.76 1.88
C LEU A 143 -10.95 8.94 2.18
N ILE A 144 -10.95 7.66 1.82
CA ILE A 144 -9.85 6.74 2.11
C ILE A 144 -8.96 6.53 0.88
N ALA A 145 -7.72 6.14 1.13
CA ALA A 145 -6.73 5.84 0.10
C ALA A 145 -6.21 4.40 0.20
N ASN A 146 -6.53 3.72 1.29
CA ASN A 146 -6.22 2.32 1.50
C ASN A 146 -7.37 1.63 2.25
N LEU A 147 -7.52 0.33 2.04
CA LEU A 147 -8.33 -0.54 2.87
C LEU A 147 -7.48 -1.74 3.30
N THR A 148 -7.61 -2.14 4.55
CA THR A 148 -7.02 -3.37 5.07
C THR A 148 -8.12 -4.31 5.52
N CYS A 149 -7.95 -5.58 5.19
CA CYS A 149 -8.74 -6.65 5.78
C CYS A 149 -7.83 -7.82 6.17
N ASN A 150 -8.40 -8.79 6.86
CA ASN A 150 -7.78 -10.08 7.18
C ASN A 150 -8.88 -11.15 7.21
N PRO A 151 -8.54 -12.44 7.17
CA PRO A 151 -9.52 -13.52 7.24
C PRO A 151 -10.55 -13.35 8.36
N GLY A 152 -10.15 -12.99 9.58
CA GLY A 152 -11.09 -12.79 10.69
C GLY A 152 -12.09 -11.65 10.43
N ILE A 153 -11.66 -10.53 9.83
CA ILE A 153 -12.56 -9.44 9.45
C ILE A 153 -13.55 -9.88 8.36
N ILE A 154 -13.10 -10.65 7.36
CA ILE A 154 -13.93 -11.11 6.26
C ILE A 154 -14.92 -12.18 6.72
N TYR A 155 -14.41 -13.25 7.32
CA TYR A 155 -15.22 -14.41 7.69
C TYR A 155 -16.03 -14.14 8.96
N ASP A 156 -15.38 -13.75 10.06
CA ASP A 156 -16.04 -13.69 11.37
C ASP A 156 -16.86 -12.42 11.56
N LEU A 157 -16.33 -11.26 11.14
CA LEU A 157 -16.99 -9.97 11.37
C LEU A 157 -17.97 -9.57 10.27
N PHE A 158 -17.92 -10.22 9.09
CA PHE A 158 -18.81 -9.89 7.99
C PHE A 158 -19.61 -11.09 7.48
N LEU A 159 -18.99 -12.07 6.81
CA LEU A 159 -19.71 -13.15 6.13
C LEU A 159 -20.59 -13.97 7.08
N HIS A 160 -20.07 -14.28 8.28
CA HIS A 160 -20.78 -15.08 9.29
C HIS A 160 -21.62 -14.24 10.26
N ASP A 161 -21.67 -12.91 10.11
CA ASP A 161 -22.56 -12.04 10.90
C ASP A 161 -23.80 -11.65 10.08
N PRO A 162 -24.99 -12.21 10.36
CA PRO A 162 -26.23 -11.88 9.64
C PRO A 162 -26.65 -10.41 9.77
N LYS A 163 -26.13 -9.67 10.77
CA LYS A 163 -26.37 -8.23 10.91
C LYS A 163 -25.49 -7.41 9.96
N ALA A 164 -24.28 -7.88 9.69
CA ALA A 164 -23.35 -7.24 8.79
C ALA A 164 -23.60 -7.64 7.33
N ASN A 165 -23.67 -8.94 7.04
CA ASN A 165 -24.08 -9.50 5.75
C ASN A 165 -25.62 -9.56 5.68
N ILE A 166 -26.24 -8.38 5.58
CA ILE A 166 -27.69 -8.18 5.62
C ILE A 166 -28.36 -9.13 4.63
N GLY A 167 -29.21 -10.05 5.08
CA GLY A 167 -29.94 -10.96 4.18
C GLY A 167 -29.07 -12.01 3.45
N GLY A 168 -27.80 -12.16 3.79
CA GLY A 168 -26.91 -13.14 3.15
C GLY A 168 -26.61 -12.83 1.68
N HIS A 169 -26.51 -11.55 1.32
CA HIS A 169 -26.23 -11.13 -0.06
C HIS A 169 -24.87 -11.60 -0.56
N PHE A 170 -23.89 -11.74 0.33
CA PHE A 170 -22.55 -12.23 0.00
C PHE A 170 -22.38 -13.68 0.46
N ARG A 171 -21.89 -14.54 -0.42
CA ARG A 171 -21.75 -15.98 -0.21
C ARG A 171 -20.34 -16.38 0.20
N ASP A 172 -19.35 -15.67 -0.32
CA ASP A 172 -17.94 -16.01 -0.16
C ASP A 172 -17.05 -14.78 -0.15
N ARG A 173 -15.75 -14.99 0.09
CA ARG A 173 -14.72 -13.97 0.13
C ARG A 173 -14.62 -13.22 -1.20
N ASP A 174 -14.77 -13.91 -2.32
CA ASP A 174 -14.56 -13.34 -3.65
C ASP A 174 -15.64 -12.32 -3.98
N GLU A 175 -16.91 -12.61 -3.65
CA GLU A 175 -18.00 -11.65 -3.81
C GLU A 175 -17.78 -10.39 -2.96
N VAL A 176 -17.30 -10.57 -1.71
CA VAL A 176 -16.98 -9.44 -0.83
C VAL A 176 -15.85 -8.61 -1.41
N MET A 177 -14.74 -9.23 -1.78
CA MET A 177 -13.57 -8.52 -2.29
C MET A 177 -13.83 -7.85 -3.64
N THR A 178 -14.61 -8.49 -4.51
CA THR A 178 -15.06 -7.91 -5.79
C THR A 178 -15.89 -6.64 -5.55
N GLU A 179 -16.85 -6.70 -4.62
CA GLU A 179 -17.68 -5.54 -4.31
C GLU A 179 -16.89 -4.41 -3.64
N ILE A 180 -15.95 -4.74 -2.75
CA ILE A 180 -15.00 -3.77 -2.17
C ILE A 180 -14.19 -3.10 -3.29
N GLY A 181 -13.66 -3.89 -4.23
CA GLY A 181 -12.93 -3.38 -5.40
C GLY A 181 -13.79 -2.46 -6.28
N ARG A 182 -15.07 -2.77 -6.46
CA ARG A 182 -16.03 -1.94 -7.19
C ARG A 182 -16.29 -0.61 -6.49
N ILE A 183 -16.54 -0.64 -5.19
CA ILE A 183 -16.86 0.55 -4.39
C ILE A 183 -15.66 1.51 -4.32
N LEU A 184 -14.46 0.99 -4.09
CA LEU A 184 -13.27 1.80 -3.88
C LEU A 184 -12.65 2.36 -5.17
N GLY A 185 -12.89 1.70 -6.31
CA GLY A 185 -12.34 2.11 -7.59
C GLY A 185 -10.79 2.05 -7.65
N PRO A 186 -10.17 2.67 -8.66
CA PRO A 186 -8.72 2.62 -8.94
C PRO A 186 -7.85 3.41 -7.93
N GLY A 187 -8.46 4.38 -7.24
CA GLY A 187 -7.77 5.35 -6.39
C GLY A 187 -7.36 4.85 -5.00
N CYS A 188 -7.69 3.60 -4.67
CA CYS A 188 -7.49 3.02 -3.35
C CYS A 188 -6.67 1.73 -3.43
N ASP A 189 -5.69 1.57 -2.55
CA ASP A 189 -5.02 0.29 -2.37
C ASP A 189 -5.86 -0.64 -1.49
N ILE A 190 -5.78 -1.95 -1.74
CA ILE A 190 -6.54 -2.97 -1.01
C ILE A 190 -5.54 -4.01 -0.50
N SER A 191 -5.29 -3.98 0.81
CA SER A 191 -4.43 -4.94 1.51
C SER A 191 -5.21 -6.17 1.96
N VAL A 192 -4.95 -7.30 1.32
CA VAL A 192 -5.58 -8.61 1.59
C VAL A 192 -4.57 -9.57 2.19
N GLU A 193 -4.97 -10.35 3.18
CA GLU A 193 -4.12 -11.38 3.79
C GLU A 193 -4.48 -12.75 3.21
N LEU A 194 -3.46 -13.58 2.99
CA LEU A 194 -3.60 -14.95 2.50
C LEU A 194 -4.37 -15.80 3.51
N ASP A 195 -5.15 -16.78 3.05
CA ASP A 195 -5.89 -17.67 3.95
C ASP A 195 -4.93 -18.54 4.78
N ASP A 196 -3.88 -19.06 4.14
CA ASP A 196 -2.79 -19.77 4.82
C ASP A 196 -1.43 -19.17 4.43
N PRO A 197 -0.82 -18.31 5.28
CA PRO A 197 0.49 -17.74 5.00
C PRO A 197 1.61 -18.79 5.06
N PHE A 198 1.34 -20.02 5.52
CA PHE A 198 2.30 -21.12 5.60
C PHE A 198 2.13 -22.19 4.50
N ALA A 199 1.22 -21.97 3.54
CA ALA A 199 1.03 -22.84 2.40
C ALA A 199 2.30 -22.96 1.53
N ALA A 200 2.30 -23.91 0.59
CA ALA A 200 3.41 -24.04 -0.35
C ALA A 200 3.55 -22.76 -1.20
N PRO A 201 4.78 -22.35 -1.61
CA PRO A 201 5.01 -21.15 -2.40
C PRO A 201 4.10 -21.03 -3.63
N GLU A 202 3.85 -22.14 -4.32
CA GLU A 202 3.01 -22.17 -5.52
C GLU A 202 1.56 -21.83 -5.21
N GLN A 203 1.02 -22.33 -4.09
CA GLN A 203 -0.35 -22.05 -3.65
C GLN A 203 -0.50 -20.60 -3.20
N ILE A 204 0.53 -20.06 -2.53
CA ILE A 204 0.56 -18.65 -2.12
C ILE A 204 0.54 -17.74 -3.35
N LEU A 205 1.34 -18.06 -4.37
CA LEU A 205 1.37 -17.28 -5.60
C LEU A 205 0.06 -17.41 -6.37
N GLU A 206 -0.53 -18.60 -6.42
CA GLU A 206 -1.85 -18.81 -7.03
C GLU A 206 -2.94 -17.96 -6.34
N GLU A 207 -2.99 -17.96 -5.01
CA GLU A 207 -3.93 -17.11 -4.26
C GLU A 207 -3.67 -15.61 -4.49
N ALA A 208 -2.40 -15.20 -4.52
CA ALA A 208 -2.04 -13.81 -4.77
C ALA A 208 -2.41 -13.36 -6.20
N GLU A 209 -2.23 -14.22 -7.21
CA GLU A 209 -2.64 -13.94 -8.60
C GLU A 209 -4.16 -13.89 -8.72
N HIS A 210 -4.90 -14.77 -8.04
CA HIS A 210 -6.37 -14.70 -7.98
C HIS A 210 -6.85 -13.33 -7.46
N PHE A 211 -6.22 -12.82 -6.39
CA PHE A 211 -6.50 -11.45 -5.93
C PHE A 211 -6.09 -10.38 -6.94
N ARG A 212 -5.01 -10.58 -7.69
CA ARG A 212 -4.58 -9.64 -8.74
C ARG A 212 -5.56 -9.58 -9.89
N GLU A 213 -6.10 -10.72 -10.32
CA GLU A 213 -7.11 -10.80 -11.38
C GLU A 213 -8.41 -10.11 -10.93
N MET A 214 -8.83 -10.36 -9.70
CA MET A 214 -10.05 -9.81 -9.13
C MET A 214 -9.97 -8.29 -8.85
N LEU A 215 -8.85 -7.85 -8.26
CA LEU A 215 -8.69 -6.47 -7.80
C LEU A 215 -7.87 -5.60 -8.76
N GLY A 216 -7.22 -6.18 -9.76
CA GLY A 216 -6.31 -5.47 -10.66
C GLY A 216 -4.93 -5.23 -10.04
N HIS A 217 -3.90 -5.25 -10.89
CA HIS A 217 -2.51 -5.29 -10.44
C HIS A 217 -2.01 -4.01 -9.75
N TRP A 218 -2.62 -2.85 -10.01
CA TRP A 218 -2.23 -1.59 -9.36
C TRP A 218 -2.81 -1.39 -7.96
N ARG A 219 -3.82 -2.17 -7.55
CA ARG A 219 -4.54 -1.97 -6.28
C ARG A 219 -4.23 -3.03 -5.25
N VAL A 220 -4.03 -4.27 -5.68
CA VAL A 220 -3.76 -5.37 -4.77
C VAL A 220 -2.46 -5.13 -4.00
N VAL A 221 -2.50 -5.41 -2.71
CA VAL A 221 -1.35 -5.44 -1.83
C VAL A 221 -1.48 -6.69 -0.95
N ILE A 222 -0.48 -7.56 -0.96
CA ILE A 222 -0.52 -8.80 -0.18
C ILE A 222 -0.01 -8.52 1.22
N LYS A 223 -0.84 -8.81 2.20
CA LYS A 223 -0.56 -8.61 3.61
C LYS A 223 0.13 -9.86 4.16
N VAL A 224 1.31 -9.65 4.74
CA VAL A 224 2.22 -10.71 5.16
C VAL A 224 2.46 -10.60 6.67
N PRO A 225 2.22 -11.65 7.46
CA PRO A 225 2.45 -11.60 8.89
C PRO A 225 3.94 -11.62 9.23
N HIS A 226 4.33 -10.85 10.24
CA HIS A 226 5.63 -11.02 10.89
C HIS A 226 5.53 -12.14 11.94
N THR A 227 5.92 -13.35 11.54
CA THR A 227 5.60 -14.59 12.26
C THR A 227 6.45 -14.87 13.50
N GLY A 228 7.67 -14.34 13.61
CA GLY A 228 8.55 -14.59 14.77
C GLY A 228 8.77 -16.11 15.00
N PRO A 229 8.43 -16.68 16.17
CA PRO A 229 8.57 -18.11 16.42
C PRO A 229 7.44 -18.98 15.80
N VAL A 230 6.41 -18.35 15.20
CA VAL A 230 5.24 -19.07 14.67
C VAL A 230 5.53 -19.65 13.29
N ASN A 231 5.15 -20.90 13.07
CA ASN A 231 5.25 -21.63 11.81
C ASN A 231 4.06 -22.59 11.63
N ALA A 232 3.99 -23.26 10.47
CA ALA A 232 2.93 -24.21 10.14
C ALA A 232 2.70 -25.29 11.22
N ALA A 233 3.77 -25.75 11.87
CA ALA A 233 3.72 -26.85 12.82
C ALA A 233 3.16 -26.41 14.18
N ASN A 234 3.38 -25.16 14.59
CA ASN A 234 3.00 -24.67 15.92
C ASN A 234 1.87 -23.63 15.93
N ALA A 235 1.45 -23.08 14.79
CA ALA A 235 0.40 -22.06 14.72
C ALA A 235 -0.89 -22.48 15.43
N ARG A 236 -1.25 -23.77 15.35
CA ARG A 236 -2.45 -24.33 16.01
C ARG A 236 -2.38 -24.30 17.54
N GLN A 237 -1.19 -24.24 18.14
CA GLN A 237 -1.03 -24.14 19.60
C GLN A 237 -1.60 -22.81 20.13
N LEU A 238 -1.53 -21.74 19.33
CA LEU A 238 -2.13 -20.46 19.70
C LEU A 238 -3.67 -20.46 19.61
N LEU A 239 -4.23 -21.39 18.84
CA LEU A 239 -5.67 -21.50 18.59
C LEU A 239 -6.34 -22.56 19.47
N THR A 240 -5.58 -23.31 20.27
CA THR A 240 -6.07 -24.44 21.08
C THR A 240 -5.46 -24.42 22.48
N GLY A 241 -6.06 -25.13 23.43
CA GLY A 241 -5.49 -25.28 24.78
C GLY A 241 -5.43 -23.96 25.56
N ASP A 242 -4.27 -23.67 26.16
CA ASP A 242 -4.02 -22.45 26.96
C ASP A 242 -3.55 -21.25 26.10
N GLY A 243 -3.49 -21.42 24.77
CA GLY A 243 -3.10 -20.38 23.82
C GLY A 243 -1.62 -20.01 23.86
N ARG A 244 -0.75 -20.92 24.31
CA ARG A 244 0.70 -20.71 24.39
C ARG A 244 1.45 -21.59 23.40
N LEU A 245 2.63 -21.12 23.00
CA LEU A 245 3.58 -21.93 22.25
C LEU A 245 4.38 -22.80 23.22
N ASP A 246 4.68 -24.03 22.82
CA ASP A 246 5.59 -24.92 23.57
C ASP A 246 7.03 -24.36 23.62
N ARG A 247 7.38 -23.52 22.64
CA ARG A 247 8.68 -22.87 22.53
C ARG A 247 8.58 -21.42 22.94
N TRP A 248 9.62 -20.96 23.63
CA TRP A 248 9.75 -19.56 24.00
C TRP A 248 9.93 -18.66 22.79
N TRP A 249 9.40 -17.44 22.90
CA TRP A 249 9.43 -16.47 21.81
C TRP A 249 10.84 -15.97 21.46
N TRP A 250 11.81 -16.08 22.38
CA TRP A 250 13.21 -15.72 22.17
C TRP A 250 14.07 -16.87 21.62
N GLU A 251 13.49 -18.05 21.40
CA GLU A 251 14.19 -19.23 20.86
C GLU A 251 13.61 -19.72 19.51
N PRO A 252 13.29 -18.83 18.56
CA PRO A 252 12.84 -19.28 17.25
C PRO A 252 14.00 -19.97 16.51
N ALA A 253 13.68 -20.94 15.65
CA ALA A 253 14.67 -21.31 14.63
C ALA A 253 14.88 -20.11 13.70
N THR A 254 16.08 -19.96 13.14
CA THR A 254 16.35 -18.84 12.21
C THR A 254 15.39 -18.83 11.03
N ALA A 255 15.01 -19.99 10.49
CA ALA A 255 14.05 -20.06 9.40
C ALA A 255 12.66 -19.51 9.79
N ASP A 256 12.20 -19.78 11.00
CA ASP A 256 10.90 -19.31 11.52
C ASP A 256 10.90 -17.79 11.69
N ALA A 257 11.96 -17.27 12.34
CA ALA A 257 12.11 -15.84 12.64
C ALA A 257 12.07 -14.96 11.38
N PHE A 258 12.51 -15.49 10.25
CA PHE A 258 12.58 -14.79 8.97
C PHE A 258 11.55 -15.28 7.94
N TYR A 259 10.61 -16.16 8.32
CA TYR A 259 9.64 -16.74 7.39
C TYR A 259 8.84 -15.66 6.65
N GLY A 260 8.19 -14.74 7.39
CA GLY A 260 7.44 -13.64 6.79
C GLY A 260 8.28 -12.73 5.88
N HIS A 261 9.58 -12.57 6.16
CA HIS A 261 10.46 -11.79 5.30
C HIS A 261 10.76 -12.50 3.98
N ARG A 262 11.00 -13.82 4.01
CA ARG A 262 11.18 -14.61 2.79
C ARG A 262 9.91 -14.63 1.93
N LEU A 263 8.75 -14.73 2.58
CA LEU A 263 7.46 -14.64 1.90
C LEU A 263 7.27 -13.27 1.22
N ALA A 264 7.58 -12.18 1.92
CA ALA A 264 7.54 -10.84 1.34
C ALA A 264 8.50 -10.70 0.13
N LEU A 265 9.69 -11.30 0.19
CA LEU A 265 10.64 -11.31 -0.93
C LEU A 265 10.11 -12.11 -2.12
N LEU A 266 9.59 -13.32 -1.89
CA LEU A 266 8.98 -14.17 -2.91
C LEU A 266 7.87 -13.42 -3.67
N LEU A 267 6.95 -12.80 -2.94
CA LEU A 267 5.84 -12.03 -3.52
C LEU A 267 6.36 -10.85 -4.35
N ARG A 268 7.39 -10.15 -3.87
CA ARG A 268 7.98 -9.02 -4.60
C ARG A 268 8.74 -9.44 -5.86
N GLU A 269 9.42 -10.57 -5.84
CA GLU A 269 10.05 -11.16 -7.04
C GLU A 269 9.01 -11.46 -8.13
N HIS A 270 7.76 -11.70 -7.74
CA HIS A 270 6.61 -11.90 -8.63
C HIS A 270 5.77 -10.63 -8.85
N GLY A 271 6.32 -9.45 -8.55
CA GLY A 271 5.70 -8.17 -8.87
C GLY A 271 4.62 -7.69 -7.90
N PHE A 272 4.38 -8.39 -6.79
CA PHE A 272 3.41 -7.95 -5.77
C PHE A 272 3.97 -6.86 -4.85
N ARG A 273 3.08 -5.94 -4.46
CA ARG A 273 3.32 -5.02 -3.34
C ARG A 273 2.92 -5.72 -2.04
N VAL A 274 3.67 -5.44 -0.97
CA VAL A 274 3.51 -6.14 0.31
C VAL A 274 3.16 -5.17 1.45
N ASN A 275 2.29 -5.59 2.35
CA ASN A 275 1.97 -4.93 3.60
C ASN A 275 2.34 -5.83 4.79
N PHE A 276 3.36 -5.47 5.58
CA PHE A 276 3.66 -6.25 6.78
C PHE A 276 2.61 -6.04 7.86
N THR A 277 2.12 -7.12 8.47
CA THR A 277 1.18 -7.09 9.59
C THR A 277 1.71 -7.82 10.82
N LEU A 278 0.94 -7.80 11.92
CA LEU A 278 1.35 -8.35 13.22
C LEU A 278 2.69 -7.77 13.72
N MET A 279 2.89 -6.46 13.53
CA MET A 279 4.07 -5.73 13.97
C MET A 279 3.80 -5.08 15.33
N PHE A 280 4.59 -5.42 16.33
CA PHE A 280 4.43 -4.98 17.71
C PHE A 280 5.59 -4.11 18.20
N GLU A 281 6.81 -4.28 17.65
CA GLU A 281 8.00 -3.58 18.12
C GLU A 281 8.76 -2.80 17.02
N PRO A 282 9.39 -1.64 17.33
CA PRO A 282 10.02 -0.79 16.32
C PRO A 282 11.15 -1.45 15.53
N HIS A 283 11.86 -2.39 16.13
CA HIS A 283 12.95 -3.09 15.44
C HIS A 283 12.44 -4.01 14.33
N GLN A 284 11.21 -4.54 14.45
CA GLN A 284 10.57 -5.31 13.40
C GLN A 284 10.38 -4.44 12.16
N THR A 285 9.96 -3.17 12.32
CA THR A 285 9.81 -2.24 11.20
C THR A 285 11.12 -2.06 10.43
N GLN A 286 12.24 -1.88 11.13
CA GLN A 286 13.55 -1.72 10.49
C GLN A 286 13.97 -2.97 9.70
N LEU A 287 13.63 -4.15 10.20
CA LEU A 287 13.89 -5.40 9.50
C LEU A 287 12.96 -5.57 8.28
N ALA A 288 11.67 -5.30 8.44
CA ALA A 288 10.67 -5.36 7.38
C ALA A 288 11.06 -4.46 6.19
N LEU A 289 11.62 -3.27 6.46
CA LEU A 289 12.09 -2.34 5.41
C LEU A 289 13.16 -2.93 4.49
N GLN A 290 13.90 -3.96 4.92
CA GLN A 290 14.86 -4.67 4.05
C GLN A 290 14.15 -5.34 2.85
N ALA A 291 12.90 -5.77 3.05
CA ALA A 291 12.09 -6.32 1.97
C ALA A 291 11.40 -5.24 1.11
N ARG A 292 11.56 -3.94 1.41
CA ARG A 292 10.92 -2.81 0.69
C ARG A 292 9.40 -2.97 0.52
N PRO A 293 8.65 -3.16 1.61
CA PRO A 293 7.19 -3.26 1.55
C PRO A 293 6.56 -1.93 1.14
N ALA A 294 5.34 -1.97 0.63
CA ALA A 294 4.51 -0.78 0.42
C ALA A 294 4.02 -0.21 1.76
N TYR A 295 3.68 -1.09 2.72
CA TYR A 295 3.17 -0.70 4.03
C TYR A 295 3.73 -1.55 5.17
N VAL A 296 3.73 -0.97 6.37
CA VAL A 296 4.02 -1.67 7.63
C VAL A 296 2.93 -1.31 8.63
N ASN A 297 2.06 -2.27 8.94
CA ASN A 297 0.94 -2.13 9.86
C ASN A 297 1.34 -2.53 11.28
N ALA A 298 1.44 -1.52 12.16
CA ALA A 298 1.76 -1.70 13.58
C ALA A 298 0.49 -1.80 14.45
N PHE A 299 0.46 -2.77 15.35
CA PHE A 299 -0.70 -3.06 16.21
C PHE A 299 -0.63 -2.23 17.50
N ILE A 300 -0.80 -0.91 17.37
CA ILE A 300 -0.56 0.07 18.44
C ILE A 300 -1.35 -0.23 19.73
N ARG A 301 -2.64 -0.57 19.62
CA ARG A 301 -3.48 -0.91 20.79
C ARG A 301 -2.94 -2.14 21.52
N HIS A 302 -2.61 -3.21 20.79
CA HIS A 302 -2.09 -4.44 21.38
C HIS A 302 -0.73 -4.20 22.01
N ARG A 303 0.14 -3.43 21.36
CA ARG A 303 1.43 -3.02 21.91
C ARG A 303 1.26 -2.29 23.23
N LEU A 304 0.34 -1.32 23.31
CA LEU A 304 0.05 -0.61 24.56
C LEU A 304 -0.39 -1.58 25.67
N THR A 305 -1.37 -2.44 25.40
CA THR A 305 -1.87 -3.42 26.37
C THR A 305 -0.75 -4.33 26.89
N GLN A 306 0.07 -4.90 26.00
CA GLN A 306 1.16 -5.79 26.41
C GLN A 306 2.27 -5.04 27.17
N SER A 307 2.64 -3.85 26.71
CA SER A 307 3.66 -3.02 27.38
C SER A 307 3.23 -2.65 28.80
N THR A 308 1.96 -2.27 29.00
CA THR A 308 1.42 -1.98 30.34
C THR A 308 1.42 -3.22 31.23
N ARG A 309 1.06 -4.40 30.70
CA ARG A 309 1.09 -5.65 31.46
C ARG A 309 2.51 -6.04 31.87
N MET A 310 3.47 -5.95 30.95
CA MET A 310 4.86 -6.25 31.23
C MET A 310 5.44 -5.30 32.29
N ALA A 311 5.14 -4.00 32.20
CA ALA A 311 5.56 -3.04 33.22
C ALA A 311 5.01 -3.40 34.60
N ALA A 312 3.71 -3.74 34.70
CA ALA A 312 3.11 -4.15 35.97
C ALA A 312 3.74 -5.44 36.55
N LEU A 313 4.08 -6.41 35.71
CA LEU A 313 4.77 -7.63 36.13
C LEU A 313 6.19 -7.34 36.64
N LEU A 314 6.94 -6.47 35.94
CA LEU A 314 8.28 -6.04 36.36
C LEU A 314 8.25 -5.26 37.69
N ASP A 315 7.27 -4.36 37.87
CA ASP A 315 7.09 -3.61 39.11
C ASP A 315 6.76 -4.55 40.28
N ALA A 316 5.86 -5.52 40.06
CA ALA A 316 5.50 -6.51 41.05
C ALA A 316 6.67 -7.44 41.41
N HIS A 317 7.45 -7.87 40.42
CA HIS A 317 8.68 -8.63 40.64
C HIS A 317 9.70 -7.82 41.45
N THR A 318 9.91 -6.55 41.10
CA THR A 318 10.82 -5.64 41.83
C THR A 318 10.41 -5.48 43.29
N ALA A 319 9.11 -5.44 43.58
CA ALA A 319 8.59 -5.28 44.94
C ALA A 319 8.62 -6.57 45.77
N SER A 320 8.45 -7.74 45.14
CA SER A 320 8.27 -9.03 45.83
C SER A 320 9.50 -9.95 45.79
N GLY A 321 10.35 -9.81 44.78
CA GLY A 321 11.40 -10.78 44.46
C GLY A 321 10.88 -12.12 43.91
N ASP A 322 9.61 -12.22 43.51
CA ASP A 322 9.01 -13.46 42.99
C ASP A 322 9.35 -13.64 41.50
N ASP A 323 10.24 -14.58 41.19
CA ASP A 323 10.65 -14.92 39.81
C ASP A 323 9.48 -15.46 38.97
N GLY A 324 8.39 -15.96 39.57
CA GLY A 324 7.23 -16.48 38.84
C GLY A 324 6.40 -15.41 38.11
N LEU A 325 6.74 -14.13 38.29
CA LEU A 325 6.11 -13.00 37.62
C LEU A 325 6.79 -12.63 36.28
N LEU A 326 7.95 -13.22 35.97
CA LEU A 326 8.71 -13.02 34.73
C LEU A 326 8.46 -14.15 33.71
#